data_AF-A0A4Q6FPI4-F1
#
_entry.id   AF-A0A4Q6FPI4-F1
#
_cell.length_a   1.000
_cell.length_b   1.000
_cell.length_c   1.000
_cell.angle_alpha   90.00
_cell.angle_beta   90.00
_cell.angle_gamma   90.00
#
_symmetry.space_group_name_H-M   'P 1'
#
loop_
_entity.id
_entity.type
_entity.pdbx_description
1 polymer ?
#
loop_
_entity_poly.entity_id
_entity_poly.type
_entity_poly.pdbx_seq_one_letter_code
_entity_poly.pdbx_strand_id
1 'polypeptide(L)'
;LWMSSLVAGWAENWLAYQRVPDRLEKNTRIKRAFGPEAGKKFAGFLSRNISGIAGNVTLGVSLALVPFLGKISGLPLDVRHVTLSSAGLAISAVSLGEKMIPFEVFMAALGTLGIGLLNFGVSFYLALSVARYAQNLVKAWARAIFSPMIASMVSAKC
;
A
#
# COMPACT_ATOMS: atom_id res chain seq x y z
N LEU A 1 -4.76 -1.79 -4.54
CA LEU A 1 -3.54 -1.71 -3.72
C LEU A 1 -2.27 -2.02 -4.52
N TRP A 2 -2.26 -3.05 -5.36
CA TRP A 2 -1.07 -3.47 -6.13
C TRP A 2 -0.32 -2.36 -6.90
N MET A 3 -1.03 -1.56 -7.71
CA MET A 3 -0.41 -0.45 -8.46
C MET A 3 0.34 0.53 -7.55
N SER A 4 -0.24 0.86 -6.40
CA SER A 4 0.38 1.75 -5.41
C SER A 4 1.64 1.11 -4.81
N SER A 5 1.62 -0.19 -4.50
CA SER A 5 2.82 -0.90 -4.03
C SER A 5 3.94 -0.98 -5.06
N LEU A 6 3.60 -1.08 -6.35
CA LEU A 6 4.60 -1.04 -7.43
C LEU A 6 5.26 0.34 -7.52
N VAL A 7 4.47 1.42 -7.48
CA VAL A 7 5.01 2.79 -7.51
C VAL A 7 5.84 3.08 -6.26
N ALA A 8 5.43 2.58 -5.09
CA ALA A 8 6.20 2.68 -3.85
C ALA A 8 7.58 2.02 -3.98
N GLY A 9 7.62 0.76 -4.44
CA GLY A 9 8.87 0.03 -4.66
C GLY A 9 9.74 0.66 -5.76
N TRP A 10 9.13 1.18 -6.83
CA TRP A 10 9.83 1.93 -7.86
C TRP A 10 10.47 3.20 -7.31
N ALA A 11 9.74 3.99 -6.51
CA ALA A 11 10.24 5.24 -5.93
C ALA A 11 11.41 5.00 -4.97
N GLU A 12 11.32 3.94 -4.16
CA GLU A 12 12.40 3.51 -3.27
C GLU A 12 13.66 3.09 -4.07
N ASN A 13 13.48 2.26 -5.09
CA ASN A 13 14.59 1.82 -5.95
C ASN A 13 15.22 2.98 -6.73
N TRP A 14 14.41 3.91 -7.23
CA TRP A 14 14.86 5.12 -7.91
C TRP A 14 15.69 6.01 -6.98
N LEU A 15 15.24 6.17 -5.73
CA LEU A 15 15.93 6.98 -4.72
C LEU A 15 17.31 6.40 -4.37
N ALA A 16 17.39 5.07 -4.25
CA ALA A 16 18.64 4.35 -4.06
C ALA A 16 19.56 4.46 -5.29
N TYR A 17 19.04 4.21 -6.50
CA TYR A 17 19.81 4.25 -7.73
C TYR A 17 20.43 5.63 -8.00
N GLN A 18 19.67 6.71 -7.77
CA GLN A 18 20.16 8.08 -7.97
C GLN A 18 21.03 8.62 -6.83
N ARG A 19 21.19 7.86 -5.73
CA ARG A 19 21.88 8.30 -4.50
C ARG A 19 21.37 9.66 -4.03
N VAL A 20 20.05 9.86 -4.09
CA VAL A 20 19.40 11.12 -3.67
C VAL A 20 19.73 11.49 -2.22
N PRO A 21 19.80 10.53 -1.25
CA PRO A 21 20.21 10.84 0.11
C PRO A 21 21.59 11.50 0.18
N ASP A 22 22.59 10.94 -0.51
CA ASP A 22 23.96 11.48 -0.54
C ASP A 22 24.01 12.91 -1.13
N ARG A 23 23.16 13.18 -2.12
CA ARG A 23 23.04 14.51 -2.74
C ARG A 23 22.35 15.51 -1.81
N LEU A 24 21.30 15.08 -1.10
CA LEU A 24 20.58 15.89 -0.11
C LEU A 24 21.49 16.26 1.06
N GLU A 25 22.33 15.34 1.52
CA GLU A 25 23.30 15.60 2.59
C GLU A 25 24.36 16.64 2.19
N LYS A 26 24.73 16.71 0.91
CA LYS A 26 25.75 17.64 0.40
C LYS A 26 25.17 18.99 -0.05
N ASN A 27 23.85 19.12 -0.15
CA ASN A 27 23.20 20.32 -0.68
C ASN A 27 23.36 21.54 0.23
N THR A 28 24.13 22.53 -0.23
CA THR A 28 24.42 23.77 0.51
C THR A 28 23.18 24.65 0.72
N ARG A 29 22.19 24.59 -0.17
CA ARG A 29 20.96 25.42 -0.06
C ARG A 29 20.12 24.99 1.13
N ILE A 30 19.94 23.67 1.32
CA ILE A 30 19.19 23.12 2.45
C ILE A 30 19.90 23.44 3.76
N LYS A 31 21.24 23.31 3.78
CA LYS A 31 22.04 23.65 4.96
C LYS A 31 21.96 25.11 5.35
N ARG A 32 21.93 26.02 4.37
CA ARG A 32 21.78 27.46 4.63
C ARG A 32 20.39 27.84 5.11
N ALA A 33 19.34 27.20 4.60
CA ALA A 33 17.96 27.52 4.97
C ALA A 33 17.53 26.90 6.32
N PHE A 34 17.94 25.66 6.61
CA PHE A 34 17.43 24.89 7.75
C PHE A 34 18.54 24.43 8.74
N GLY A 35 19.79 24.81 8.51
CA GLY A 35 20.93 24.48 9.37
C GLY A 35 21.77 23.30 8.88
N PRO A 36 22.98 23.11 9.45
CA PRO A 36 24.00 22.20 8.93
C PRO A 36 23.59 20.72 8.96
N GLU A 37 22.72 20.33 9.91
CA GLU A 37 22.21 18.95 10.04
C GLU A 37 20.96 18.66 9.21
N ALA A 38 20.29 19.70 8.67
CA ALA A 38 19.00 19.52 8.02
C ALA A 38 19.07 18.60 6.80
N GLY A 39 20.16 18.66 6.04
CA GLY A 39 20.41 17.75 4.91
C GLY A 39 20.40 16.28 5.33
N LYS A 40 21.02 15.96 6.48
CA LYS A 40 21.09 14.59 7.02
C LYS A 40 19.75 14.13 7.58
N LYS A 41 19.04 15.00 8.32
CA LYS A 41 17.70 14.71 8.84
C LYS A 41 16.70 14.49 7.70
N PHE A 42 16.73 15.34 6.68
CA PHE A 42 15.84 15.23 5.53
C PHE A 42 16.14 14.01 4.65
N ALA A 43 17.42 13.74 4.38
CA ALA A 43 17.83 12.51 3.70
C ALA A 43 17.36 11.27 4.48
N GLY A 44 17.59 11.23 5.80
CA GLY A 44 17.16 10.13 6.65
C GLY A 44 15.64 9.99 6.76
N PHE A 45 14.89 11.08 6.71
CA PHE A 45 13.43 11.07 6.67
C PHE A 45 12.92 10.54 5.33
N LEU A 46 13.44 11.06 4.22
CA LEU A 46 13.00 10.69 2.88
C LEU A 46 13.30 9.23 2.59
N SER A 47 14.50 8.74 2.90
CA SER A 47 14.85 7.32 2.73
C SER A 47 13.94 6.38 3.49
N ARG A 48 13.41 6.79 4.66
CA ARG A 48 12.51 5.96 5.48
C ARG A 48 11.04 6.04 5.05
N ASN A 49 10.61 7.15 4.45
CA ASN A 49 9.20 7.42 4.21
C ASN A 49 8.82 7.46 2.73
N ILE A 50 9.78 7.50 1.78
CA ILE A 50 9.47 7.70 0.36
C ILE A 50 8.53 6.64 -0.20
N SER A 51 8.72 5.38 0.19
CA SER A 51 7.89 4.25 -0.23
C SER A 51 6.44 4.44 0.24
N GLY A 52 6.26 4.81 1.53
CA GLY A 52 4.94 5.12 2.09
C GLY A 52 4.29 6.35 1.47
N ILE A 53 5.05 7.43 1.24
CA ILE A 53 4.56 8.67 0.61
C ILE A 53 4.10 8.38 -0.82
N ALA A 54 4.97 7.78 -1.64
CA ALA A 54 4.66 7.47 -3.03
C ALA A 54 3.48 6.49 -3.14
N GLY A 55 3.43 5.49 -2.25
CA GLY A 55 2.32 4.55 -2.14
C GLY A 55 0.99 5.26 -1.84
N ASN A 56 0.94 6.04 -0.76
CA ASN A 56 -0.27 6.73 -0.33
C ASN A 56 -0.75 7.79 -1.34
N VAL A 57 0.17 8.56 -1.93
CA VAL A 57 -0.17 9.54 -2.98
C VAL A 57 -0.77 8.83 -4.18
N THR A 58 -0.15 7.75 -4.66
CA THR A 58 -0.67 6.96 -5.79
C THR A 58 -2.04 6.38 -5.49
N LEU A 59 -2.24 5.90 -4.26
CA LEU A 59 -3.53 5.38 -3.81
C LEU A 59 -4.60 6.47 -3.79
N GLY A 60 -4.32 7.64 -3.21
CA GLY A 60 -5.25 8.78 -3.16
C GLY A 60 -5.62 9.28 -4.55
N VAL A 61 -4.65 9.43 -5.45
CA VAL A 61 -4.88 9.80 -6.85
C VAL A 61 -5.77 8.77 -7.55
N SER A 62 -5.51 7.47 -7.34
CA SER A 62 -6.33 6.41 -7.93
C SER A 62 -7.78 6.45 -7.41
N LEU A 63 -7.98 6.71 -6.12
CA LEU A 63 -9.32 6.84 -5.53
C LEU A 63 -10.12 8.01 -6.11
N ALA A 64 -9.47 9.12 -6.47
CA ALA A 64 -10.13 10.27 -7.09
C ALA A 64 -10.35 10.10 -8.60
N LEU A 65 -9.34 9.58 -9.29
CA LEU A 65 -9.31 9.51 -10.75
C LEU A 65 -10.20 8.40 -11.32
N VAL A 66 -10.17 7.19 -10.72
CA VAL A 66 -10.94 6.04 -11.22
C VAL A 66 -12.46 6.30 -11.30
N PRO A 67 -13.13 6.84 -10.25
CA PRO A 67 -14.57 7.11 -10.34
C PRO A 67 -14.86 8.27 -11.31
N PHE A 68 -13.97 9.25 -11.44
CA PHE A 68 -14.10 10.32 -12.42
C PHE A 68 -14.04 9.78 -13.85
N LEU A 69 -13.08 8.89 -14.15
CA LEU A 69 -12.98 8.22 -15.45
C LEU A 69 -14.18 7.29 -15.71
N GLY A 70 -14.69 6.61 -14.69
CA GLY A 70 -15.93 5.83 -14.77
C GLY A 70 -17.11 6.68 -15.24
N LYS A 71 -17.32 7.85 -14.61
CA LYS A 71 -18.38 8.78 -14.98
C LYS A 71 -18.29 9.27 -16.43
N ILE A 72 -17.08 9.59 -16.90
CA ILE A 72 -16.87 10.08 -18.28
C ILE A 72 -17.07 8.97 -19.31
N SER A 73 -16.60 7.76 -19.01
CA SER A 73 -16.66 6.62 -19.94
C SER A 73 -18.02 5.92 -19.98
N GLY A 74 -18.96 6.29 -19.11
CA GLY A 74 -20.26 5.65 -18.98
C GLY A 74 -20.21 4.24 -18.36
N LEU A 75 -19.03 3.77 -17.95
CA LEU A 75 -18.89 2.52 -17.23
C LEU A 75 -19.17 2.73 -15.73
N PRO A 76 -19.93 1.83 -15.07
CA PRO A 76 -20.15 1.88 -13.63
C PRO A 76 -18.89 1.42 -12.87
N LEU A 77 -17.78 2.14 -13.04
CA LEU A 77 -16.54 1.91 -12.30
C LEU A 77 -16.70 2.49 -10.90
N ASP A 78 -17.36 1.73 -10.03
CA ASP A 78 -17.45 2.05 -8.61
C ASP A 78 -16.22 1.58 -7.87
N VAL A 79 -15.54 2.52 -7.22
CA VAL A 79 -14.43 2.21 -6.32
C VAL A 79 -15.01 1.76 -4.98
N ARG A 80 -15.19 0.44 -4.83
CA ARG A 80 -15.54 -0.17 -3.54
C ARG A 80 -14.30 -0.25 -2.68
N HIS A 81 -14.10 0.74 -1.81
CA HIS A 81 -13.01 0.75 -0.84
C HIS A 81 -13.52 0.36 0.55
N VAL A 82 -12.80 -0.55 1.22
CA VAL A 82 -13.19 -1.05 2.55
C VAL A 82 -13.46 0.08 3.54
N THR A 83 -12.60 1.11 3.58
CA THR A 83 -12.77 2.27 4.45
C THR A 83 -14.02 3.09 4.14
N LEU A 84 -14.35 3.28 2.85
CA LEU A 84 -15.54 4.05 2.45
C LEU A 84 -16.82 3.27 2.77
N SER A 85 -16.81 1.95 2.52
CA SER A 85 -17.93 1.07 2.87
C SER A 85 -18.13 1.01 4.39
N SER A 86 -17.05 0.87 5.17
CA SER A 86 -17.13 0.89 6.64
C SER A 86 -17.65 2.23 7.16
N ALA A 87 -17.21 3.36 6.59
CA ALA A 87 -17.70 4.68 6.96
C ALA A 87 -19.19 4.84 6.64
N GLY A 88 -19.63 4.38 5.46
CA GLY A 88 -21.05 4.36 5.10
C GLY A 88 -21.88 3.52 6.09
N LEU A 89 -21.36 2.36 6.50
CA LEU A 89 -22.02 1.53 7.52
C LEU A 89 -22.10 2.20 8.89
N ALA A 90 -21.03 2.86 9.31
CA ALA A 90 -21.02 3.62 10.56
C ALA A 90 -22.02 4.78 10.53
N ILE A 91 -22.07 5.54 9.42
CA ILE A 91 -23.03 6.64 9.24
C ILE A 91 -24.46 6.12 9.25
N SER A 92 -24.73 5.02 8.55
CA SER A 92 -26.05 4.38 8.55
C SER A 92 -26.43 3.87 9.95
N ALA A 93 -25.48 3.31 10.70
CA ALA A 93 -25.73 2.85 12.06
C ALA A 93 -26.12 3.98 13.00
N VAL A 94 -25.43 5.12 12.91
CA VAL A 94 -25.76 6.32 13.70
C VAL A 94 -27.09 6.94 13.24
N SER A 95 -27.38 6.92 11.94
CA SER A 95 -28.58 7.58 11.38
C SER A 95 -29.86 6.78 11.60
N LEU A 96 -29.81 5.45 11.52
CA LEU A 96 -30.99 4.58 11.69
C LEU A 96 -31.21 4.16 13.16
N GLY A 97 -30.15 4.11 13.98
CA GLY A 97 -30.26 3.73 15.39
C GLY A 97 -31.01 2.41 15.58
N GLU A 98 -32.09 2.42 16.38
CA GLU A 98 -32.92 1.24 16.66
C GLU A 98 -33.69 0.70 15.45
N LYS A 99 -33.81 1.45 14.36
CA LYS A 99 -34.48 1.00 13.13
C LYS A 99 -33.60 0.08 12.29
N MET A 100 -32.36 -0.14 12.70
CA MET A 100 -31.41 -0.95 11.94
C MET A 100 -31.72 -2.43 12.09
N ILE A 101 -31.90 -3.13 10.97
CA ILE A 101 -32.19 -4.56 10.96
C ILE A 101 -30.86 -5.33 11.16
N PRO A 102 -30.69 -6.13 12.23
CA PRO A 102 -29.42 -6.79 12.53
C PRO A 102 -28.87 -7.64 11.37
N PHE A 103 -29.77 -8.28 10.62
CA PHE A 103 -29.42 -9.06 9.45
C PHE A 103 -28.79 -8.22 8.33
N GLU A 104 -29.29 -7.00 8.08
CA GLU A 104 -28.74 -6.09 7.08
C GLU A 104 -27.35 -5.59 7.48
N VAL A 105 -27.16 -5.27 8.77
CA VAL A 105 -25.85 -4.90 9.31
C VAL A 105 -24.84 -6.01 9.11
N PHE A 106 -25.23 -7.25 9.44
CA PHE A 106 -24.39 -8.42 9.26
C PHE A 106 -24.01 -8.63 7.79
N MET A 107 -24.98 -8.58 6.87
CA MET A 107 -24.73 -8.73 5.44
C MET A 107 -23.80 -7.65 4.90
N ALA A 108 -23.99 -6.40 5.33
CA ALA A 108 -23.17 -5.30 4.86
C ALA A 108 -21.75 -5.32 5.46
N ALA A 109 -21.60 -5.76 6.72
CA ALA A 109 -20.30 -6.03 7.32
C ALA A 109 -19.57 -7.16 6.57
N LEU A 110 -20.26 -8.25 6.25
CA LEU A 110 -19.71 -9.36 5.47
C LEU A 110 -19.28 -8.91 4.07
N GLY A 111 -20.10 -8.11 3.40
CA GLY A 111 -19.76 -7.52 2.10
C GLY A 111 -18.53 -6.60 2.17
N THR A 112 -18.43 -5.78 3.22
CA THR A 112 -17.28 -4.90 3.46
C THR A 112 -15.99 -5.69 3.72
N LEU A 113 -16.07 -6.77 4.51
CA LEU A 113 -14.96 -7.70 4.70
C LEU A 113 -14.57 -8.37 3.38
N GLY A 114 -15.54 -8.82 2.59
CA GLY A 114 -15.30 -9.42 1.27
C GLY A 114 -14.57 -8.48 0.32
N ILE A 115 -14.96 -7.20 0.28
CA ILE A 115 -14.25 -6.16 -0.49
C ILE A 115 -12.79 -6.07 -0.05
N GLY A 116 -12.54 -6.01 1.26
CA GLY A 116 -11.19 -5.94 1.82
C GLY A 116 -10.35 -7.17 1.47
N LEU A 117 -10.89 -8.37 1.66
CA LEU A 117 -10.22 -9.64 1.40
C LEU A 117 -9.88 -9.82 -0.08
N LEU A 118 -10.82 -9.51 -0.97
CA LEU A 118 -10.57 -9.59 -2.42
C LEU A 118 -9.51 -8.57 -2.85
N ASN A 119 -9.59 -7.34 -2.36
CA ASN A 119 -8.62 -6.31 -2.74
C ASN A 119 -7.20 -6.66 -2.27
N PHE A 120 -7.07 -7.07 -1.01
CA PHE A 120 -5.81 -7.50 -0.42
C PHE A 120 -5.29 -8.78 -1.11
N GLY A 121 -6.13 -9.80 -1.25
CA GLY A 121 -5.76 -11.10 -1.82
C GLY A 121 -5.30 -11.00 -3.27
N VAL A 122 -6.06 -10.30 -4.13
CA VAL A 122 -5.65 -10.08 -5.54
C VAL A 122 -4.36 -9.26 -5.61
N SER A 123 -4.26 -8.20 -4.80
CA SER A 123 -3.06 -7.35 -4.82
C SER A 123 -1.82 -8.09 -4.34
N PHE A 124 -1.95 -8.88 -3.27
CA PHE A 124 -0.89 -9.71 -2.73
C PHE A 124 -0.45 -10.78 -3.72
N TYR A 125 -1.41 -11.45 -4.38
CA TYR A 125 -1.13 -12.42 -5.43
C TYR A 125 -0.34 -11.81 -6.59
N LEU A 126 -0.77 -10.63 -7.08
CA LEU A 126 -0.05 -9.93 -8.15
C LEU A 126 1.34 -9.47 -7.71
N ALA A 127 1.50 -8.98 -6.48
CA ALA A 127 2.79 -8.57 -5.93
C ALA A 127 3.77 -9.76 -5.85
N LEU A 128 3.30 -10.91 -5.33
CA LEU A 128 4.09 -12.14 -5.31
C LEU A 128 4.42 -12.64 -6.72
N SER A 129 3.49 -12.51 -7.67
CA SER A 129 3.71 -12.94 -9.06
C SER A 129 4.83 -12.12 -9.71
N VAL A 130 4.81 -10.79 -9.52
CA VAL A 130 5.90 -9.90 -9.97
C VAL A 130 7.21 -10.23 -9.26
N ALA A 131 7.19 -10.45 -7.95
CA ALA A 131 8.40 -10.80 -7.18
C ALA A 131 9.02 -12.11 -7.68
N ARG A 132 8.19 -13.13 -7.96
CA ARG A 132 8.65 -14.40 -8.53
C ARG A 132 9.28 -14.22 -9.91
N TYR A 133 8.70 -13.38 -10.75
CA TYR A 133 9.24 -13.07 -12.07
C TYR A 133 10.57 -12.31 -11.98
N ALA A 134 10.64 -11.28 -11.14
CA ALA A 134 11.83 -10.45 -10.96
C ALA A 134 13.04 -11.23 -10.41
N GLN A 135 12.80 -12.26 -9.58
CA GLN A 135 13.86 -13.09 -9.04
C GLN A 135 14.42 -14.14 -10.02
N ASN A 136 13.83 -14.26 -11.23
CA ASN A 136 14.30 -15.11 -12.33
C ASN A 136 14.97 -16.41 -11.82
N LEU A 137 14.21 -17.19 -11.02
CA LEU A 137 14.75 -18.34 -10.31
C LEU A 137 15.27 -19.39 -11.30
N VAL A 138 16.58 -19.37 -11.57
CA VAL A 138 17.33 -20.60 -11.82
C VAL A 138 16.99 -21.49 -10.62
N LYS A 139 16.31 -22.61 -10.90
CA LYS A 139 15.53 -23.48 -9.99
C LYS A 139 16.20 -23.95 -8.68
N ALA A 140 17.44 -23.56 -8.39
CA ALA A 140 18.20 -23.93 -7.20
C ALA A 140 17.81 -23.17 -5.91
N TRP A 141 17.32 -21.92 -6.01
CA TRP A 141 17.11 -21.05 -4.84
C TRP A 141 15.79 -21.22 -4.09
N ALA A 142 14.76 -21.85 -4.69
CA ALA A 142 13.45 -22.00 -4.07
C ALA A 142 13.46 -22.89 -2.80
N ARG A 143 14.40 -23.84 -2.70
CA ARG A 143 14.60 -24.68 -1.50
C ARG A 143 15.30 -23.95 -0.35
N ALA A 144 16.06 -22.89 -0.64
CA ALA A 144 16.87 -22.18 0.36
C ALA A 144 16.06 -21.17 1.20
N ILE A 145 14.92 -20.69 0.70
CA ILE A 145 14.08 -19.71 1.41
C ILE A 145 12.92 -20.39 2.15
N PHE A 146 12.30 -21.43 1.57
CA PHE A 146 11.16 -22.12 2.21
C PHE A 146 11.56 -22.96 3.44
N SER A 147 12.77 -23.54 3.45
CA SER A 147 13.26 -24.34 4.58
C SER A 147 13.47 -23.52 5.87
N PRO A 148 14.20 -22.37 5.86
CA PRO A 148 14.40 -21.59 7.08
C PRO A 148 13.14 -20.84 7.55
N MET A 149 12.21 -20.51 6.65
CA MET A 149 10.96 -19.81 7.04
C MET A 149 9.99 -20.73 7.80
N ILE A 150 9.90 -22.01 7.39
CA ILE A 150 9.12 -23.02 8.12
C ILE A 150 9.84 -23.41 9.43
N ALA A 151 11.17 -23.56 9.41
CA ALA A 151 11.94 -23.88 10.62
C ALA A 151 11.84 -22.77 11.69
N SER A 152 11.82 -21.50 11.28
CA SER A 152 11.66 -20.38 12.23
C SER A 152 10.25 -20.28 12.81
N MET A 153 9.20 -20.68 12.08
CA MET A 153 7.83 -20.76 12.62
C MET A 153 7.62 -21.97 13.55
N VAL A 154 8.35 -23.07 13.35
CA VAL A 154 8.28 -24.26 14.22
C VAL A 154 9.12 -24.05 15.49
N SER A 155 10.27 -23.37 15.40
CA SER A 155 11.13 -23.09 16.56
C SER A 155 10.59 -22.00 17.50
N ALA A 156 9.65 -21.15 17.05
CA ALA A 156 9.02 -20.12 17.90
C ALA A 156 7.88 -20.67 18.79
N LYS A 157 7.64 -21.99 18.78
CA LYS A 157 6.59 -22.67 19.55
C LYS A 157 7.11 -23.73 20.54
N CYS A 158 8.43 -23.84 20.73
CA CYS A 158 9.03 -24.61 21.83
C CYS A 158 9.70 -23.67 22.82
#